data_AF-U4T2E2-F1
#
_entry.id   AF-U4T2E2-F1
#
_cell.length_a   1.000
_cell.length_b   1.000
_cell.length_c   1.000
_cell.angle_alpha   90.00
_cell.angle_beta   90.00
_cell.angle_gamma   90.00
#
_symmetry.space_group_name_H-M   'P 1'
#
loop_
_entity.id
_entity.type
_entity.pdbx_description
1 polymer ?
#
loop_
_entity_poly.entity_id
_entity_poly.type
_entity_poly.pdbx_seq_one_letter_code
_entity_poly.pdbx_strand_id
1 'polypeptide(L)'
;MQTSIPLNNGSISHSNEAEVNKISTEAAAFISLPPNIQTALKQKNRIVFIANNPSISVAQLEDLLQPDDVLVLFNHFIHADFFANHPLVSTLPKLLFFRQIGDSKLHFGLPPRSNNVSVIKRMAKAAPLGILLSNQPYQFPAPDDDPSPNDDPITADRILTIPLAVQALLESDMHHSVLSEQHPVVADYPSFKDIHSSAPSSGFLLYRLLLAARAHLQDIQQAELPLQLLMLGFNDNAKTAHFWQGHNWEFERREMHSPPQEVEIIRQY
;
A
#
# COMPACT_ATOMS: atom_id res chain seq x y z
N MET A 1 -0.35 -2.73 80.11
CA MET A 1 -0.73 -1.87 78.97
C MET A 1 0.50 -1.69 78.10
N GLN A 2 0.58 -2.40 76.98
CA GLN A 2 1.55 -2.17 75.92
C GLN A 2 0.87 -2.56 74.61
N THR A 3 0.73 -1.55 73.76
CA THR A 3 -0.02 -1.50 72.51
C THR A 3 0.68 -2.27 71.40
N SER A 4 -0.05 -3.17 70.74
CA SER A 4 0.37 -3.86 69.53
C SER A 4 0.14 -2.95 68.31
N ILE A 5 1.19 -2.66 67.55
CA ILE A 5 1.10 -2.03 66.22
C ILE A 5 1.29 -3.15 65.19
N PRO A 6 0.43 -3.31 64.17
CA PRO A 6 0.72 -4.23 63.08
C PRO A 6 1.75 -3.60 62.13
N LEU A 7 2.83 -4.34 61.84
CA LEU A 7 3.71 -4.03 60.71
C LEU A 7 2.92 -4.21 59.41
N ASN A 8 2.72 -3.10 58.71
CA ASN A 8 2.22 -3.09 57.34
C ASN A 8 3.38 -3.52 56.43
N ASN A 9 3.40 -4.79 56.03
CA ASN A 9 4.28 -5.26 54.97
C ASN A 9 3.79 -4.63 53.66
N GLY A 10 4.37 -3.48 53.31
CA GLY A 10 4.21 -2.85 52.02
C GLY A 10 4.63 -3.85 50.93
N SER A 11 3.64 -4.32 50.18
CA SER A 11 3.86 -4.94 48.88
C SER A 11 4.59 -3.92 48.01
N ILE A 12 5.85 -4.20 47.70
CA ILE A 12 6.58 -3.52 46.63
C ILE A 12 5.82 -3.86 45.35
N SER A 13 5.01 -2.91 44.90
CA SER A 13 4.39 -2.93 43.58
C SER A 13 5.51 -2.82 42.55
N HIS A 14 5.99 -3.96 42.07
CA HIS A 14 6.69 -4.06 40.80
C HIS A 14 5.68 -3.78 39.67
N SER A 15 5.34 -2.52 39.51
CA SER A 15 4.53 -2.03 38.39
C SER A 15 5.07 -0.66 38.06
N ASN A 16 6.20 -0.60 37.33
CA ASN A 16 6.65 0.62 36.65
C ASN A 16 7.79 0.41 35.63
N GLU A 17 7.94 -0.78 35.05
CA GLU A 17 8.98 -1.02 34.01
C GLU A 17 8.47 -1.61 32.69
N ALA A 18 7.16 -1.52 32.38
CA ALA A 18 6.65 -2.04 31.10
C ALA A 18 5.52 -1.22 30.44
N GLU A 19 5.43 0.09 30.70
CA GLU A 19 4.72 0.99 29.77
C GLU A 19 5.74 1.65 28.83
N VAL A 20 6.41 0.82 28.03
CA VAL A 20 6.95 1.31 26.76
C VAL A 20 5.72 1.62 25.92
N ASN A 21 5.49 2.91 25.60
CA ASN A 21 4.43 3.38 24.72
C ASN A 21 4.34 2.50 23.47
N LYS A 22 3.49 1.48 23.50
CA LYS A 22 3.26 0.61 22.35
C LYS A 22 2.40 1.44 21.40
N ILE A 23 3.01 1.88 20.30
CA ILE A 23 2.28 2.52 19.20
C ILE A 23 1.13 1.59 18.82
N SER A 24 -0.09 2.13 18.77
CA SER A 24 -1.28 1.33 18.38
C SER A 24 -1.11 0.80 16.95
N THR A 25 -1.84 -0.25 16.58
CA THR A 25 -1.79 -0.81 15.22
C THR A 25 -2.14 0.25 14.16
N GLU A 26 -3.08 1.12 14.47
CA GLU A 26 -3.57 2.22 13.64
C GLU A 26 -2.49 3.29 13.47
N ALA A 27 -1.85 3.70 14.57
CA ALA A 27 -0.74 4.65 14.52
C ALA A 27 0.47 4.09 13.77
N ALA A 28 0.79 2.80 13.98
CA ALA A 28 1.86 2.10 13.26
C ALA A 28 1.56 2.03 11.75
N ALA A 29 0.30 1.82 11.39
CA ALA A 29 -0.14 1.82 10.00
C ALA A 29 0.04 3.20 9.35
N PHE A 30 -0.33 4.26 10.06
CA PHE A 30 -0.21 5.63 9.55
C PHE A 30 1.25 6.06 9.36
N ILE A 31 2.14 5.80 10.32
CA ILE A 31 3.56 6.18 10.22
C ILE A 31 4.33 5.38 9.15
N SER A 32 3.81 4.22 8.73
CA SER A 32 4.41 3.41 7.67
C SER A 32 4.26 4.03 6.27
N LEU A 33 3.36 5.02 6.11
CA LEU A 33 3.17 5.73 4.85
C LEU A 33 4.27 6.79 4.65
N PRO A 34 4.63 7.13 3.40
CA PRO A 34 5.52 8.27 3.13
C PRO A 34 4.97 9.56 3.76
N PRO A 35 5.81 10.42 4.37
CA PRO A 35 5.39 11.64 5.08
C PRO A 35 4.54 12.60 4.24
N ASN A 36 4.82 12.70 2.94
CA ASN A 36 4.01 13.52 2.04
C ASN A 36 2.59 12.96 1.84
N ILE A 37 2.42 11.64 1.87
CA ILE A 37 1.12 10.96 1.84
C ILE A 37 0.42 11.10 3.19
N GLN A 38 1.14 10.97 4.31
CA GLN A 38 0.59 11.28 5.63
C GLN A 38 -0.01 12.70 5.67
N THR A 39 0.71 13.67 5.09
CA THR A 39 0.25 15.06 4.99
C THR A 39 -0.98 15.19 4.09
N ALA A 40 -0.98 14.52 2.93
CA ALA A 40 -2.11 14.52 2.02
C ALA A 40 -3.37 13.94 2.67
N LEU A 41 -3.26 12.80 3.36
CA LEU A 41 -4.39 12.14 4.02
C LEU A 41 -5.01 12.99 5.14
N LYS A 42 -4.24 13.86 5.80
CA LYS A 42 -4.77 14.82 6.79
C LYS A 42 -5.66 15.90 6.17
N GLN A 43 -5.61 16.11 4.86
CA GLN A 43 -6.30 17.21 4.16
C GLN A 43 -7.38 16.71 3.19
N LYS A 44 -7.56 15.40 3.09
CA LYS A 44 -8.37 14.73 2.07
C LYS A 44 -9.43 13.90 2.75
N ASN A 45 -10.49 13.56 2.02
CA ASN A 45 -11.65 12.86 2.60
C ASN A 45 -11.85 11.47 2.00
N ARG A 46 -11.17 11.14 0.89
CA ARG A 46 -11.37 9.87 0.21
C ARG A 46 -10.08 9.28 -0.34
N ILE A 47 -9.93 7.97 -0.18
CA ILE A 47 -8.81 7.18 -0.72
C ILE A 47 -9.38 6.25 -1.78
N VAL A 48 -8.83 6.29 -2.98
CA VAL A 48 -9.29 5.48 -4.12
C VAL A 48 -8.23 4.47 -4.52
N PHE A 49 -8.51 3.19 -4.32
CA PHE A 49 -7.70 2.07 -4.77
C PHE A 49 -8.09 1.68 -6.17
N ILE A 50 -7.14 1.67 -7.09
CA ILE A 50 -7.41 1.36 -8.50
C ILE A 50 -6.63 0.11 -8.88
N ALA A 51 -7.33 -1.03 -8.97
CA ALA A 51 -6.72 -2.28 -9.39
C ALA A 51 -6.19 -2.21 -10.83
N ASN A 52 -5.30 -3.14 -11.20
CA ASN A 52 -4.85 -3.31 -12.59
C ASN A 52 -5.86 -4.11 -13.43
N ASN A 53 -7.16 -3.85 -13.24
CA ASN A 53 -8.22 -4.57 -13.94
C ASN A 53 -8.45 -3.91 -15.32
N PRO A 54 -8.18 -4.61 -16.44
CA PRO A 54 -8.28 -4.02 -17.78
C PRO A 54 -9.70 -3.61 -18.18
N SER A 55 -10.74 -4.05 -17.46
CA SER A 55 -12.11 -3.56 -17.68
C SER A 55 -12.35 -2.16 -17.10
N ILE A 56 -11.43 -1.61 -16.29
CA ILE A 56 -11.50 -0.22 -15.86
C ILE A 56 -11.24 0.65 -17.09
N SER A 57 -12.19 1.51 -17.43
CA SER A 57 -12.03 2.48 -18.52
C SER A 57 -11.70 3.88 -18.00
N VAL A 58 -11.08 4.70 -18.85
CA VAL A 58 -10.82 6.12 -18.53
C VAL A 58 -12.12 6.88 -18.24
N ALA A 59 -13.19 6.64 -19.01
CA ALA A 59 -14.49 7.28 -18.80
C ALA A 59 -15.04 6.99 -17.38
N GLN A 60 -14.94 5.74 -16.92
CA GLN A 60 -15.33 5.40 -15.54
C GLN A 60 -14.46 6.11 -14.51
N LEU A 61 -13.16 6.25 -14.75
CA LEU A 61 -12.29 7.01 -13.85
C LEU A 61 -12.66 8.49 -13.81
N GLU A 62 -13.04 9.09 -14.95
CA GLU A 62 -13.50 10.47 -15.03
C GLU A 62 -14.81 10.68 -14.25
N ASP A 63 -15.74 9.74 -14.34
CA ASP A 63 -17.02 9.81 -13.63
C ASP A 63 -16.89 9.63 -12.11
N LEU A 64 -15.89 8.85 -11.66
CA LEU A 64 -15.75 8.45 -10.25
C LEU A 64 -14.81 9.35 -9.44
N LEU A 65 -13.73 9.84 -10.05
CA LEU A 65 -12.67 10.55 -9.33
C LEU A 65 -13.05 11.99 -9.00
N GLN A 66 -12.69 12.43 -7.80
CA GLN A 66 -13.07 13.70 -7.20
C GLN A 66 -11.83 14.52 -6.77
N PRO A 67 -11.96 15.85 -6.60
CA PRO A 67 -10.84 16.74 -6.25
C PRO A 67 -10.16 16.47 -4.89
N ASP A 68 -10.84 15.80 -3.98
CA ASP A 68 -10.38 15.47 -2.63
C ASP A 68 -9.93 14.01 -2.48
N ASP A 69 -9.67 13.33 -3.60
CA ASP A 69 -9.13 11.98 -3.62
C ASP A 69 -7.61 11.93 -3.37
N VAL A 70 -7.18 10.85 -2.71
CA VAL A 70 -5.83 10.31 -2.76
C VAL A 70 -5.86 8.99 -3.53
N LEU A 71 -5.05 8.88 -4.58
CA LEU A 71 -5.06 7.71 -5.46
C LEU A 71 -4.02 6.68 -5.03
N VAL A 72 -4.43 5.42 -4.93
CA VAL A 72 -3.56 4.29 -4.66
C VAL A 72 -3.43 3.45 -5.92
N LEU A 73 -2.22 3.39 -6.46
CA LEU A 73 -1.88 2.76 -7.73
C LEU A 73 -0.90 1.60 -7.52
N PHE A 74 -1.08 0.50 -8.25
CA PHE A 74 -0.35 -0.74 -8.00
C PHE A 74 0.55 -1.12 -9.17
N ASN A 75 1.82 -1.46 -8.90
CA ASN A 75 2.79 -2.11 -9.79
C ASN A 75 2.81 -1.57 -11.24
N HIS A 76 1.84 -1.98 -12.06
CA HIS A 76 1.71 -1.62 -13.46
C HIS A 76 0.86 -0.36 -13.73
N PHE A 77 -0.17 -0.08 -12.92
CA PHE A 77 -1.15 1.00 -13.09
C PHE A 77 -1.52 1.28 -14.57
N ILE A 78 -2.38 0.43 -15.12
CA ILE A 78 -2.73 0.32 -16.56
C ILE A 78 -3.12 1.64 -17.27
N HIS A 79 -3.57 2.66 -16.54
CA HIS A 79 -3.96 3.99 -17.07
C HIS A 79 -2.92 5.08 -16.76
N ALA A 80 -1.64 4.72 -16.81
CA ALA A 80 -0.50 5.56 -16.46
C ALA A 80 -0.55 6.98 -17.05
N ASP A 81 -0.90 7.11 -18.33
CA ASP A 81 -0.97 8.41 -19.01
C ASP A 81 -2.09 9.31 -18.47
N PHE A 82 -3.28 8.73 -18.25
CA PHE A 82 -4.42 9.43 -17.63
C PHE A 82 -4.05 10.01 -16.28
N PHE A 83 -3.43 9.22 -15.40
CA PHE A 83 -3.02 9.67 -14.07
C PHE A 83 -1.96 10.78 -14.11
N ALA A 84 -1.14 10.85 -15.16
CA ALA A 84 -0.12 11.89 -15.29
C ALA A 84 -0.62 13.18 -15.96
N ASN A 85 -1.63 13.10 -16.83
CA ASN A 85 -1.94 14.20 -17.74
C ASN A 85 -3.36 14.74 -17.63
N HIS A 86 -4.31 14.00 -17.06
CA HIS A 86 -5.69 14.49 -16.98
C HIS A 86 -5.78 15.74 -16.06
N PRO A 87 -6.55 16.80 -16.42
CA PRO A 87 -6.53 18.08 -15.72
C PRO A 87 -6.79 18.02 -14.21
N LEU A 88 -7.78 17.21 -13.81
CA LEU A 88 -8.06 16.97 -12.39
C LEU A 88 -7.05 15.98 -11.80
N VAL A 89 -7.09 14.74 -12.29
CA VAL A 89 -6.36 13.59 -11.75
C VAL A 89 -4.85 13.80 -11.64
N SER A 90 -4.21 14.51 -12.56
CA SER A 90 -2.76 14.80 -12.47
C SER A 90 -2.38 15.57 -11.20
N THR A 91 -3.28 16.39 -10.68
CA THR A 91 -3.09 17.22 -9.47
C THR A 91 -3.38 16.50 -8.15
N LEU A 92 -3.98 15.31 -8.21
CA LEU A 92 -4.30 14.53 -7.02
C LEU A 92 -3.07 13.86 -6.41
N PRO A 93 -2.93 13.77 -5.08
CA PRO A 93 -1.91 12.97 -4.43
C PRO A 93 -1.97 11.50 -4.86
N LYS A 94 -0.79 10.89 -5.03
CA LYS A 94 -0.68 9.50 -5.51
C LYS A 94 0.25 8.70 -4.60
N LEU A 95 -0.22 7.55 -4.13
CA LEU A 95 0.60 6.53 -3.50
C LEU A 95 0.79 5.38 -4.49
N LEU A 96 2.02 5.23 -4.97
CA LEU A 96 2.42 4.09 -5.80
C LEU A 96 2.85 2.96 -4.87
N PHE A 97 2.26 1.78 -5.02
CA PHE A 97 2.68 0.59 -4.32
C PHE A 97 3.37 -0.38 -5.26
N PHE A 98 4.62 -0.70 -4.95
CA PHE A 98 5.38 -1.72 -5.65
C PHE A 98 5.71 -2.86 -4.69
N ARG A 99 5.06 -4.00 -4.89
CA ARG A 99 5.47 -5.26 -4.25
C ARG A 99 6.35 -6.03 -5.19
N GLN A 100 7.51 -6.48 -4.69
CA GLN A 100 8.31 -7.51 -5.32
C GLN A 100 7.51 -8.83 -5.32
N ILE A 101 7.43 -9.47 -6.48
CA ILE A 101 6.71 -10.73 -6.66
C ILE A 101 7.72 -11.76 -7.14
N GLY A 102 8.00 -12.75 -6.29
CA GLY A 102 9.01 -13.76 -6.57
C GLY A 102 10.44 -13.21 -6.58
N ASP A 103 11.36 -13.93 -7.22
CA ASP A 103 12.79 -13.61 -7.25
C ASP A 103 13.13 -12.51 -8.28
N SER A 104 12.13 -11.93 -8.93
CA SER A 104 12.37 -10.89 -9.92
C SER A 104 12.84 -9.62 -9.22
N LYS A 105 14.05 -9.18 -9.59
CA LYS A 105 14.68 -7.95 -9.09
C LYS A 105 14.22 -6.72 -9.89
N LEU A 106 13.48 -6.91 -10.98
CA LEU A 106 13.01 -5.88 -11.90
C LEU A 106 11.56 -5.49 -11.65
N HIS A 107 11.28 -4.60 -10.69
CA HIS A 107 9.88 -4.25 -10.38
C HIS A 107 9.55 -2.75 -10.32
N PHE A 108 9.48 -2.13 -11.51
CA PHE A 108 8.62 -0.98 -11.80
C PHE A 108 7.57 -1.37 -12.87
N GLY A 109 6.86 -2.47 -12.64
CA GLY A 109 5.72 -2.88 -13.49
C GLY A 109 6.07 -3.45 -14.88
N LEU A 110 6.90 -4.51 -14.94
CA LEU A 110 7.15 -5.27 -16.19
C LEU A 110 6.73 -6.74 -16.03
N PRO A 111 6.22 -7.37 -17.10
CA PRO A 111 7.04 -7.97 -18.17
C PRO A 111 7.20 -6.98 -19.37
N PRO A 112 8.07 -7.25 -20.37
CA PRO A 112 9.07 -6.31 -20.91
C PRO A 112 8.59 -5.13 -21.78
N ARG A 113 7.47 -4.44 -21.47
CA ARG A 113 6.86 -3.47 -22.40
C ARG A 113 6.53 -2.08 -21.88
N SER A 114 6.42 -1.84 -20.57
CA SER A 114 5.97 -0.51 -20.07
C SER A 114 6.80 -0.03 -18.88
N ASN A 115 7.89 0.70 -19.14
CA ASN A 115 8.58 1.42 -18.07
C ASN A 115 7.82 2.72 -17.78
N ASN A 116 7.11 2.78 -16.65
CA ASN A 116 6.36 3.97 -16.25
C ASN A 116 7.22 5.07 -15.60
N VAL A 117 8.56 4.95 -15.60
CA VAL A 117 9.49 5.94 -15.04
C VAL A 117 9.23 7.38 -15.54
N SER A 118 8.93 7.56 -16.83
CA SER A 118 8.62 8.88 -17.38
C SER A 118 7.30 9.45 -16.83
N VAL A 119 6.30 8.57 -16.64
CA VAL A 119 5.01 8.88 -16.03
C VAL A 119 5.18 9.22 -14.54
N ILE A 120 5.94 8.42 -13.78
CA ILE A 120 6.26 8.66 -12.37
C ILE A 120 6.91 10.03 -12.21
N LYS A 121 7.88 10.36 -13.08
CA LYS A 121 8.52 11.68 -13.09
C LYS A 121 7.52 12.81 -13.36
N ARG A 122 6.52 12.60 -14.22
CA ARG A 122 5.46 13.60 -14.47
C ARG A 122 4.55 13.74 -13.25
N MET A 123 4.08 12.63 -12.67
CA MET A 123 3.25 12.63 -11.47
C MET A 123 3.93 13.36 -10.30
N ALA A 124 5.22 13.04 -10.05
CA ALA A 124 6.01 13.65 -8.99
C ALA A 124 6.17 15.18 -9.12
N LYS A 125 6.11 15.70 -10.36
CA LYS A 125 6.16 17.14 -10.61
C LYS A 125 4.81 17.82 -10.41
N ALA A 126 3.71 17.10 -10.60
CA ALA A 126 2.37 17.66 -10.65
C ALA A 126 1.70 17.70 -9.27
N ALA A 127 1.97 16.70 -8.42
CA ALA A 127 1.28 16.52 -7.15
C ALA A 127 2.16 15.75 -6.14
N PRO A 128 1.80 15.74 -4.84
CA PRO A 128 2.44 14.87 -3.87
C PRO A 128 2.45 13.40 -4.35
N LEU A 129 3.63 12.80 -4.36
CA LEU A 129 3.84 11.41 -4.79
C LEU A 129 4.58 10.64 -3.71
N GLY A 130 3.94 9.60 -3.20
CA GLY A 130 4.54 8.59 -2.34
C GLY A 130 4.81 7.30 -3.10
N ILE A 131 5.87 6.60 -2.72
CA ILE A 131 6.27 5.29 -3.20
C ILE A 131 6.37 4.39 -1.96
N LEU A 132 5.56 3.35 -1.92
CA LEU A 132 5.59 2.34 -0.88
C LEU A 132 6.04 1.01 -1.47
N LEU A 133 7.07 0.43 -0.88
CA LEU A 133 7.63 -0.85 -1.30
C LEU A 133 7.27 -1.94 -0.30
N SER A 134 7.08 -3.16 -0.76
CA SER A 134 6.91 -4.30 0.13
C SER A 134 8.24 -4.93 0.50
N ASN A 135 8.44 -5.20 1.80
CA ASN A 135 9.49 -6.00 2.43
C ASN A 135 10.92 -5.48 2.41
N GLN A 136 11.37 -4.88 1.32
CA GLN A 136 12.72 -4.39 1.17
C GLN A 136 12.72 -3.03 0.49
N PRO A 137 13.72 -2.18 0.78
CA PRO A 137 14.02 -1.04 -0.07
C PRO A 137 14.18 -1.49 -1.52
N TYR A 138 13.87 -0.60 -2.47
CA TYR A 138 14.02 -0.95 -3.88
C TYR A 138 15.50 -1.20 -4.14
N GLN A 139 15.83 -2.41 -4.53
CA GLN A 139 17.16 -2.75 -5.01
C GLN A 139 17.12 -2.71 -6.53
N PHE A 140 17.98 -1.88 -7.12
CA PHE A 140 18.18 -1.92 -8.56
C PHE A 140 18.83 -3.25 -8.92
N PRO A 141 18.36 -3.95 -9.95
CA PRO A 141 19.07 -5.10 -10.47
C PRO A 141 20.50 -4.68 -10.84
N ALA A 142 21.48 -5.41 -10.33
CA ALA A 142 22.79 -5.44 -10.95
C ALA A 142 22.69 -6.16 -12.32
N PRO A 143 23.65 -5.96 -13.23
CA PRO A 143 23.72 -6.77 -14.46
C PRO A 143 23.75 -8.29 -14.19
N ASP A 144 24.29 -8.71 -13.05
CA ASP A 144 24.40 -10.12 -12.65
C ASP A 144 23.13 -10.67 -11.96
N ASP A 145 22.13 -9.81 -11.76
CA ASP A 145 20.87 -10.11 -11.10
C ASP A 145 19.75 -10.52 -12.08
N ASP A 146 20.09 -10.73 -13.36
CA ASP A 146 19.18 -11.03 -14.46
C ASP A 146 18.59 -12.46 -14.33
N PRO A 147 17.26 -12.66 -14.43
CA PRO A 147 16.68 -13.99 -14.46
C PRO A 147 17.21 -14.84 -15.62
N SER A 148 17.01 -16.16 -15.51
CA SER A 148 17.34 -17.13 -16.54
C SER A 148 16.77 -16.67 -17.90
N PRO A 149 17.52 -16.82 -19.02
CA PRO A 149 17.04 -16.49 -20.37
C PRO A 149 15.71 -17.15 -20.77
N ASN A 150 15.22 -18.09 -19.97
CA ASN A 150 13.98 -18.84 -20.16
C ASN A 150 12.77 -18.30 -19.38
N ASP A 151 12.93 -17.32 -18.46
CA ASP A 151 11.84 -16.87 -17.57
C ASP A 151 11.00 -15.71 -18.15
N ASP A 152 11.51 -14.96 -19.11
CA ASP A 152 10.79 -14.07 -20.04
C ASP A 152 11.85 -13.41 -20.94
N PRO A 153 11.58 -13.03 -22.21
CA PRO A 153 12.59 -12.42 -23.06
C PRO A 153 12.81 -10.95 -22.66
N ILE A 154 13.54 -10.73 -21.58
CA ILE A 154 14.25 -9.47 -21.33
C ILE A 154 15.60 -9.66 -22.05
N THR A 155 15.71 -9.14 -23.26
CA THR A 155 16.99 -9.17 -23.98
C THR A 155 18.03 -8.40 -23.17
N ALA A 156 19.27 -8.91 -23.09
CA ALA A 156 20.42 -8.28 -22.41
C ALA A 156 20.67 -6.80 -22.79
N ASP A 157 20.08 -6.34 -23.89
CA ASP A 157 20.12 -4.96 -24.37
C ASP A 157 19.22 -3.99 -23.59
N ARG A 158 18.34 -4.49 -22.70
CA ARG A 158 17.34 -3.67 -22.01
C ARG A 158 17.86 -3.16 -20.66
N ILE A 159 18.76 -2.19 -20.71
CA ILE A 159 19.20 -1.45 -19.52
C ILE A 159 18.06 -0.52 -19.05
N LEU A 160 17.55 -0.74 -17.84
CA LEU A 160 16.62 0.19 -17.20
C LEU A 160 17.39 1.46 -16.79
N THR A 161 17.38 2.48 -17.64
CA THR A 161 17.94 3.79 -17.27
C THR A 161 16.92 4.53 -16.40
N ILE A 162 17.30 4.76 -15.15
CA ILE A 162 16.47 5.51 -14.20
C ILE A 162 17.00 6.95 -14.16
N PRO A 163 16.19 7.94 -14.52
CA PRO A 163 16.55 9.34 -14.37
C PRO A 163 16.88 9.65 -12.91
N LEU A 164 17.92 10.45 -12.68
CA LEU A 164 18.32 10.93 -11.35
C LEU A 164 17.15 11.47 -10.52
N ALA A 165 16.17 12.10 -11.17
CA ALA A 165 14.98 12.60 -10.50
C ALA A 165 14.12 11.49 -9.86
N VAL A 166 14.02 10.32 -10.49
CA VAL A 166 13.28 9.18 -9.91
C VAL A 166 14.12 8.47 -8.85
N GLN A 167 15.43 8.37 -9.07
CA GLN A 167 16.35 7.85 -8.05
C GLN A 167 16.26 8.68 -6.75
N ALA A 168 16.27 10.01 -6.86
CA ALA A 168 16.12 10.89 -5.70
C ALA A 168 14.80 10.69 -4.94
N LEU A 169 13.71 10.28 -5.61
CA LEU A 169 12.45 9.95 -4.93
C LEU A 169 12.58 8.66 -4.11
N LEU A 170 13.28 7.66 -4.64
CA LEU A 170 13.47 6.37 -3.99
C LEU A 170 14.43 6.45 -2.78
N GLU A 171 15.35 7.41 -2.82
CA GLU A 171 16.31 7.66 -1.74
C GLU A 171 15.78 8.65 -0.69
N SER A 172 14.59 9.23 -0.89
CA SER A 172 14.05 10.26 -0.01
C SER A 172 13.00 9.70 0.94
N ASP A 173 13.26 9.82 2.26
CA ASP A 173 12.29 9.47 3.30
C ASP A 173 10.97 10.26 3.22
N MET A 174 10.96 11.40 2.51
CA MET A 174 9.72 12.17 2.27
C MET A 174 8.79 11.51 1.25
N HIS A 175 9.36 10.75 0.32
CA HIS A 175 8.67 10.16 -0.83
C HIS A 175 8.59 8.64 -0.75
N HIS A 176 9.48 7.99 -0.03
CA HIS A 176 9.67 6.55 -0.04
C HIS A 176 9.56 5.94 1.36
N SER A 177 8.86 4.81 1.45
CA SER A 177 8.79 3.97 2.65
C SER A 177 8.78 2.48 2.28
N VAL A 178 9.14 1.63 3.25
CA VAL A 178 9.07 0.16 3.12
C VAL A 178 8.06 -0.39 4.11
N LEU A 179 7.08 -1.15 3.61
CA LEU A 179 6.09 -1.87 4.38
C LEU A 179 6.53 -3.31 4.62
N SER A 180 6.65 -3.71 5.88
CA SER A 180 6.96 -5.09 6.27
C SER A 180 5.75 -6.01 6.10
N GLU A 181 5.96 -7.24 5.61
CA GLU A 181 4.95 -8.31 5.65
C GLU A 181 4.61 -8.81 7.05
N GLN A 182 5.43 -8.51 8.05
CA GLN A 182 5.16 -8.79 9.47
C GLN A 182 4.47 -7.60 10.16
N HIS A 183 3.90 -6.67 9.39
CA HIS A 183 3.23 -5.50 9.96
C HIS A 183 2.01 -5.93 10.81
N PRO A 184 1.77 -5.28 11.98
CA PRO A 184 0.68 -5.68 12.90
C PRO A 184 -0.72 -5.71 12.26
N VAL A 185 -0.98 -4.86 11.26
CA VAL A 185 -2.26 -4.84 10.53
C VAL A 185 -2.56 -6.13 9.77
N VAL A 186 -1.59 -7.01 9.58
CA VAL A 186 -1.72 -8.30 8.90
C VAL A 186 -1.15 -9.44 9.74
N ALA A 187 -1.12 -9.29 11.07
CA ALA A 187 -0.60 -10.32 11.96
C ALA A 187 -1.35 -11.67 11.87
N ASP A 188 -2.59 -11.65 11.35
CA ASP A 188 -3.43 -12.81 11.06
C ASP A 188 -3.19 -13.40 9.66
N TYR A 189 -2.37 -12.79 8.82
CA TYR A 189 -1.97 -13.39 7.55
C TYR A 189 -1.09 -14.60 7.83
N PRO A 190 -1.34 -15.74 7.15
CA PRO A 190 -0.42 -16.84 7.29
C PRO A 190 0.91 -16.45 6.62
N SER A 191 2.01 -16.61 7.36
CA SER A 191 3.36 -16.38 6.85
C SER A 191 3.77 -17.55 5.98
N PHE A 192 3.88 -17.34 4.67
CA PHE A 192 4.33 -18.37 3.75
C PHE A 192 5.78 -18.10 3.36
N LYS A 193 6.61 -19.14 3.43
CA LYS A 193 8.01 -19.07 3.01
C LYS A 193 8.16 -18.92 1.49
N ASP A 194 7.14 -19.32 0.71
CA ASP A 194 7.26 -19.53 -0.74
C ASP A 194 6.17 -18.83 -1.58
N ILE A 195 5.55 -17.72 -1.13
CA ILE A 195 4.64 -16.95 -2.01
C ILE A 195 5.46 -16.15 -3.01
N HIS A 196 5.79 -16.80 -4.13
CA HIS A 196 6.41 -16.19 -5.30
C HIS A 196 5.40 -15.50 -6.25
N SER A 197 4.12 -15.38 -5.89
CA SER A 197 3.09 -14.96 -6.86
C SER A 197 2.22 -13.78 -6.41
N SER A 198 1.87 -13.00 -7.45
CA SER A 198 1.22 -11.71 -7.54
C SER A 198 -0.28 -11.73 -7.26
N ALA A 199 -0.75 -10.67 -6.59
CA ALA A 199 -2.02 -9.97 -6.87
C ALA A 199 -3.36 -10.67 -6.57
N PRO A 200 -3.53 -11.22 -5.36
CA PRO A 200 -4.45 -10.53 -4.41
C PRO A 200 -3.87 -10.10 -3.05
N SER A 201 -2.76 -10.66 -2.55
CA SER A 201 -2.26 -10.32 -1.20
C SER A 201 -1.62 -8.92 -1.05
N SER A 202 -1.22 -8.30 -2.16
CA SER A 202 -0.52 -7.00 -2.18
C SER A 202 -1.48 -5.81 -2.05
N GLY A 203 -2.59 -5.87 -2.81
CA GLY A 203 -3.66 -4.88 -2.72
C GLY A 203 -4.39 -4.95 -1.39
N PHE A 204 -4.65 -6.16 -0.90
CA PHE A 204 -5.35 -6.38 0.36
C PHE A 204 -4.52 -5.94 1.59
N LEU A 205 -3.20 -6.20 1.59
CA LEU A 205 -2.27 -5.66 2.60
C LEU A 205 -2.35 -4.13 2.68
N LEU A 206 -2.24 -3.44 1.54
CA LEU A 206 -2.28 -1.99 1.51
C LEU A 206 -3.66 -1.44 1.89
N TYR A 207 -4.72 -2.13 1.50
CA TYR A 207 -6.08 -1.81 1.92
C TYR A 207 -6.22 -1.90 3.45
N ARG A 208 -5.76 -2.98 4.11
CA ARG A 208 -5.78 -3.09 5.58
C ARG A 208 -4.89 -2.05 6.25
N LEU A 209 -3.74 -1.73 5.67
CA LEU A 209 -2.86 -0.66 6.16
C LEU A 209 -3.61 0.68 6.19
N LEU A 210 -4.23 1.06 5.07
CA LEU A 210 -4.92 2.35 4.95
C LEU A 210 -6.25 2.38 5.71
N LEU A 211 -6.92 1.24 5.87
CA LEU A 211 -8.08 1.09 6.74
C LEU A 211 -7.72 1.39 8.20
N ALA A 212 -6.59 0.85 8.69
CA ALA A 212 -6.09 1.11 10.04
C ALA A 212 -5.55 2.55 10.18
N ALA A 213 -4.79 3.05 9.19
CA ALA A 213 -4.24 4.41 9.21
C ALA A 213 -5.35 5.48 9.25
N ARG A 214 -6.47 5.22 8.57
CA ARG A 214 -7.69 6.03 8.65
C ARG A 214 -8.22 6.14 10.08
N ALA A 215 -8.30 5.03 10.82
CA ALA A 215 -8.82 5.04 12.19
C ALA A 215 -7.98 5.96 13.08
N HIS A 216 -6.65 5.89 12.94
CA HIS A 216 -5.75 6.83 13.61
C HIS A 216 -6.01 8.29 13.21
N LEU A 217 -6.19 8.56 11.92
CA LEU A 217 -6.48 9.91 11.44
C LEU A 217 -7.80 10.46 12.00
N GLN A 218 -8.84 9.63 12.03
CA GLN A 218 -10.13 10.01 12.59
C GLN A 218 -9.99 10.40 14.07
N ASP A 219 -9.26 9.59 14.86
CA ASP A 219 -9.03 9.84 16.27
C ASP A 219 -8.28 11.15 16.52
N ILE A 220 -7.19 11.42 15.78
CA ILE A 220 -6.39 12.64 15.99
C ILE A 220 -7.08 13.91 15.47
N GLN A 221 -7.94 13.79 14.46
CA GLN A 221 -8.66 14.93 13.86
C GLN A 221 -9.96 15.24 14.59
N GLN A 222 -10.46 14.33 15.45
CA GLN A 222 -11.80 14.41 16.04
C GLN A 222 -12.89 14.62 14.96
N ALA A 223 -12.68 14.04 13.78
CA ALA A 223 -13.56 14.22 12.64
C ALA A 223 -14.85 13.42 12.83
N GLU A 224 -16.00 14.06 12.58
CA GLU A 224 -17.31 13.39 12.63
C GLU A 224 -17.44 12.30 11.55
N LEU A 225 -16.78 12.50 10.40
CA LEU A 225 -16.78 11.55 9.29
C LEU A 225 -15.35 11.02 9.04
N PRO A 226 -15.18 9.69 8.94
CA PRO A 226 -13.90 9.11 8.57
C PRO A 226 -13.57 9.38 7.09
N LEU A 227 -12.27 9.27 6.77
CA LEU A 227 -11.82 9.05 5.39
C LEU A 227 -12.61 7.88 4.77
N GLN A 228 -13.19 8.11 3.60
CA GLN A 228 -13.86 7.08 2.83
C GLN A 228 -12.84 6.27 2.02
N LEU A 229 -13.05 4.97 1.89
CA LEU A 229 -12.24 4.12 1.03
C LEU A 229 -13.09 3.64 -0.13
N LEU A 230 -12.62 3.87 -1.36
CA LEU A 230 -13.24 3.38 -2.58
C LEU A 230 -12.30 2.39 -3.26
N MET A 231 -12.77 1.19 -3.55
CA MET A 231 -12.00 0.15 -4.23
C MET A 231 -12.58 -0.13 -5.61
N LEU A 232 -11.81 0.17 -6.66
CA LEU A 232 -12.22 0.00 -8.05
C LEU A 232 -11.55 -1.22 -8.68
N GLY A 233 -12.35 -2.13 -9.24
CA GLY A 233 -11.88 -3.29 -9.98
C GLY A 233 -11.45 -4.48 -9.11
N PHE A 234 -11.71 -4.42 -7.81
CA PHE A 234 -11.52 -5.53 -6.87
C PHE A 234 -12.73 -6.47 -6.91
N ASN A 235 -12.49 -7.78 -6.80
CA ASN A 235 -13.52 -8.80 -6.99
C ASN A 235 -13.48 -9.85 -5.87
N ASP A 236 -14.65 -10.36 -5.47
CA ASP A 236 -14.86 -11.42 -4.50
C ASP A 236 -15.14 -12.80 -5.17
N ASN A 237 -15.21 -12.84 -6.51
CA ASN A 237 -15.70 -13.99 -7.25
C ASN A 237 -14.75 -15.21 -7.20
N ALA A 238 -15.29 -16.36 -6.78
CA ALA A 238 -14.58 -17.65 -6.78
C ALA A 238 -14.19 -18.14 -8.19
N LYS A 239 -14.83 -17.66 -9.27
CA LYS A 239 -14.49 -18.06 -10.65
C LYS A 239 -13.10 -17.56 -11.09
N THR A 240 -12.56 -16.51 -10.47
CA THR A 240 -11.17 -16.09 -10.71
C THR A 240 -10.18 -16.96 -9.93
N ALA A 241 -10.62 -17.83 -9.01
CA ALA A 241 -9.77 -18.73 -8.26
C ALA A 241 -9.03 -19.75 -9.15
N HIS A 242 -9.57 -20.06 -10.35
CA HIS A 242 -8.93 -20.97 -11.30
C HIS A 242 -7.66 -20.40 -11.93
N PHE A 243 -7.56 -19.07 -12.05
CA PHE A 243 -6.33 -18.43 -12.51
C PHE A 243 -5.26 -18.37 -11.41
N TRP A 244 -5.63 -18.65 -10.15
CA TRP A 244 -4.84 -18.30 -8.97
C TRP A 244 -5.14 -19.21 -7.76
N GLN A 245 -4.94 -20.53 -7.89
CA GLN A 245 -5.08 -21.44 -6.74
C GLN A 245 -4.11 -21.03 -5.62
N GLY A 246 -4.63 -20.72 -4.43
CA GLY A 246 -3.84 -20.33 -3.24
C GLY A 246 -3.69 -18.83 -2.98
N HIS A 247 -4.21 -17.96 -3.85
CA HIS A 247 -3.92 -16.52 -3.81
C HIS A 247 -5.07 -15.62 -3.37
N ASN A 248 -6.30 -16.12 -3.45
CA ASN A 248 -7.46 -15.41 -2.95
C ASN A 248 -7.85 -16.12 -1.65
N TRP A 249 -7.38 -15.64 -0.51
CA TRP A 249 -7.66 -16.31 0.74
C TRP A 249 -9.16 -16.20 1.03
N GLU A 250 -9.72 -17.22 1.68
CA GLU A 250 -11.13 -17.18 2.08
C GLU A 250 -11.44 -15.95 2.93
N PHE A 251 -10.47 -15.49 3.74
CA PHE A 251 -10.61 -14.26 4.52
C PHE A 251 -10.65 -13.00 3.65
N GLU A 252 -9.78 -12.86 2.64
CA GLU A 252 -9.78 -11.71 1.73
C GLU A 252 -11.11 -11.62 0.99
N ARG A 253 -11.60 -12.75 0.46
CA ARG A 253 -12.92 -12.79 -0.18
C ARG A 253 -14.03 -12.42 0.78
N ARG A 254 -13.99 -12.92 2.01
CA ARG A 254 -15.04 -12.65 3.00
C ARG A 254 -15.10 -11.17 3.33
N GLU A 255 -13.96 -10.54 3.54
CA GLU A 255 -13.89 -9.09 3.79
C GLU A 255 -14.27 -8.30 2.55
N MET A 256 -13.81 -8.69 1.36
CA MET A 256 -14.23 -8.04 0.12
C MET A 256 -15.72 -8.24 -0.16
N HIS A 257 -16.32 -9.36 0.23
CA HIS A 257 -17.74 -9.66 0.06
C HIS A 257 -18.61 -8.81 0.99
N SER A 258 -18.16 -8.62 2.23
CA SER A 258 -18.83 -7.84 3.26
C SER A 258 -17.86 -6.82 3.87
N PRO A 259 -17.52 -5.75 3.12
CA PRO A 259 -16.55 -4.77 3.58
C PRO A 259 -17.12 -3.94 4.75
N PRO A 260 -16.26 -3.28 5.56
CA PRO A 260 -16.70 -2.30 6.55
C PRO A 260 -17.58 -1.21 5.91
N GLN A 261 -18.47 -0.59 6.70
CA GLN A 261 -19.45 0.39 6.19
C GLN A 261 -18.82 1.57 5.44
N GLU A 262 -17.59 1.92 5.79
CA GLU A 262 -16.85 3.07 5.23
C GLU A 262 -16.04 2.72 3.98
N VAL A 263 -16.15 1.48 3.52
CA VAL A 263 -15.46 0.94 2.36
C VAL A 263 -16.49 0.63 1.28
N GLU A 264 -16.44 1.38 0.19
CA GLU A 264 -17.21 1.12 -1.02
C GLU A 264 -16.37 0.31 -2.01
N ILE A 265 -16.96 -0.73 -2.62
CA ILE A 265 -16.30 -1.53 -3.64
C ILE A 265 -17.11 -1.48 -4.94
N ILE A 266 -16.52 -0.87 -5.96
CA ILE A 266 -17.04 -0.90 -7.33
C ILE A 266 -16.39 -2.07 -8.05
N ARG A 267 -17.16 -3.16 -8.16
CA ARG A 267 -16.71 -4.39 -8.81
C ARG A 267 -16.76 -4.25 -10.33
N GLN A 268 -15.78 -4.87 -10.98
CA GLN A 268 -15.76 -4.99 -12.43
C GLN A 268 -15.50 -6.45 -12.79
N TYR A 269 -16.33 -6.97 -13.70
CA TYR A 269 -16.34 -8.37 -14.14
C TYR A 269 -15.89 -8.48 -15.60
#